data_AF-A0A3B8XME2-F1
#
_entry.id   AF-A0A3B8XME2-F1
#
_cell.length_a   1.000
_cell.length_b   1.000
_cell.length_c   1.000
_cell.angle_alpha   90.00
_cell.angle_beta   90.00
_cell.angle_gamma   90.00
#
_symmetry.space_group_name_H-M   'P 1'
#
loop_
_entity.id
_entity.type
_entity.pdbx_description
1 polymer ?
#
loop_
_entity_poly.entity_id
_entity_poly.type
_entity_poly.pdbx_seq_one_letter_code
_entity_poly.pdbx_strand_id
1 'polypeptide(L)' 'MSRRRRVYEGKAKVLYEGPEPGTLIQHFKDEATAFDATKRATIEGKGVLNNRISEFIFTRLNEIGVPTHFIRSL' A
#
# COMPACT_ATOMS: atom_id res chain seq x y z
N MET A 1 -19.32 4.43 -2.71
CA MET A 1 -18.11 5.06 -2.14
C MET A 1 -17.53 5.97 -3.21
N SER A 2 -17.41 7.28 -2.96
CA SER A 2 -16.88 8.20 -3.99
C SER A 2 -15.50 7.72 -4.43
N ARG A 3 -15.28 7.64 -5.73
CA ARG A 3 -14.03 7.16 -6.32
C ARG A 3 -12.96 8.23 -5.98
N ARG A 4 -12.23 8.05 -4.88
CA ARG A 4 -11.13 8.95 -4.49
C ARG A 4 -10.16 9.08 -5.67
N ARG A 5 -9.65 10.30 -5.92
CA ARG A 5 -8.81 10.59 -7.09
C ARG A 5 -7.54 9.73 -7.03
N ARG A 6 -7.29 8.94 -8.07
CA ARG A 6 -6.03 8.20 -8.23
C ARG A 6 -4.92 9.20 -8.56
N VAL A 7 -3.88 9.22 -7.75
CA VAL A 7 -2.71 10.10 -7.91
C VAL A 7 -1.62 9.39 -8.73
N TYR A 8 -1.39 8.11 -8.45
CA TYR A 8 -0.35 7.32 -9.09
C TYR A 8 -0.69 5.83 -9.07
N GLU A 9 -0.19 5.09 -10.07
CA GLU A 9 -0.26 3.63 -10.10
C GLU A 9 1.10 3.03 -10.47
N GLY A 10 1.60 2.15 -9.60
CA GLY A 10 2.80 1.38 -9.82
C GLY A 10 2.51 -0.11 -10.04
N LYS A 11 3.56 -0.94 -10.10
CA LYS A 11 3.44 -2.39 -10.34
C LYS A 11 2.63 -3.13 -9.27
N ALA A 12 2.80 -2.78 -8.00
CA ALA A 12 2.19 -3.51 -6.87
C ALA A 12 1.24 -2.66 -6.01
N LYS A 13 1.14 -1.36 -6.27
CA LYS A 13 0.43 -0.40 -5.41
C LYS A 13 -0.25 0.69 -6.23
N VAL A 14 -1.38 1.18 -5.73
CA VAL A 14 -2.07 2.37 -6.24
C VAL A 14 -2.12 3.41 -5.13
N LEU A 15 -1.87 4.67 -5.45
CA LEU A 15 -1.99 5.80 -4.52
C LEU A 15 -3.24 6.61 -4.88
N TYR A 16 -4.08 6.85 -3.89
CA TYR A 16 -5.23 7.74 -3.96
C TYR A 16 -5.03 8.93 -3.04
N GLU A 17 -5.70 10.02 -3.37
CA GLU A 17 -5.82 11.18 -2.49
C GLU A 17 -6.47 10.77 -1.17
N GLY A 18 -5.85 11.16 -0.05
CA GLY A 18 -6.34 10.88 1.29
C GLY A 18 -7.50 11.80 1.71
N PRO A 19 -8.16 11.51 2.84
CA PRO A 19 -9.26 12.31 3.34
C PRO A 19 -8.83 13.68 3.90
N GLU A 20 -7.55 13.81 4.28
CA GLU A 20 -6.97 15.02 4.87
C GLU A 20 -5.90 15.61 3.94
N PRO A 21 -5.72 16.94 3.90
CA PRO A 21 -4.67 17.57 3.11
C PRO A 21 -3.28 17.00 3.42
N GLY A 22 -2.52 16.67 2.38
CA GLY A 22 -1.17 16.11 2.52
C GLY A 22 -1.13 14.59 2.80
N THR A 23 -2.27 13.92 2.91
CA THR A 23 -2.32 12.46 3.12
C THR A 23 -2.60 11.69 1.83
N LEU A 24 -2.14 10.44 1.78
CA LEU A 24 -2.39 9.51 0.68
C LEU A 24 -2.92 8.19 1.22
N ILE A 25 -3.73 7.52 0.41
CA ILE A 25 -4.15 6.14 0.65
C ILE A 25 -3.38 5.24 -0.29
N GLN A 26 -2.59 4.34 0.28
CA GLN A 26 -1.89 3.29 -0.45
C GLN A 26 -2.75 2.02 -0.49
N HIS A 27 -3.11 1.58 -1.69
CA HIS A 27 -3.80 0.32 -1.93
C HIS A 27 -2.83 -0.70 -2.52
N PHE A 28 -2.70 -1.87 -1.89
CA PHE A 28 -1.87 -2.96 -2.38
C PHE A 28 -2.63 -3.82 -3.39
N LYS A 29 -1.99 -4.12 -4.53
CA LYS A 29 -2.52 -4.99 -5.58
C LYS A 29 -2.15 -6.45 -5.33
N ASP A 30 -2.99 -7.34 -5.85
CA ASP A 30 -2.74 -8.79 -5.91
C ASP A 30 -1.76 -9.18 -7.03
N GLU A 31 -1.44 -8.25 -7.92
CA GLU A 31 -0.43 -8.42 -8.96
C GLU A 31 0.97 -8.62 -8.34
N ALA A 32 1.62 -9.70 -8.76
CA ALA A 32 3.01 -9.99 -8.51
C ALA A 32 3.78 -9.86 -9.83
N THR A 33 4.93 -9.18 -9.77
CA THR A 33 5.82 -9.02 -10.92
C THR A 33 7.22 -9.49 -10.55
N ALA A 34 7.87 -10.25 -11.42
CA ALA A 34 9.26 -10.66 -11.28
C ALA A 34 10.03 -10.36 -12.58
N PHE A 35 11.36 -10.34 -12.51
CA PHE A 35 12.25 -10.14 -13.67
C PHE A 35 11.88 -8.88 -14.47
N ASP A 36 11.88 -7.71 -13.82
CA ASP A 36 11.48 -6.42 -14.42
C ASP A 36 10.07 -6.39 -15.05
N ALA A 37 9.15 -7.17 -14.49
CA ALA A 37 7.77 -7.32 -14.96
C ALA A 37 7.61 -8.06 -16.29
N THR A 38 8.64 -8.79 -16.72
CA THR A 38 8.50 -9.81 -17.78
C THR A 38 7.65 -10.99 -17.31
N LYS A 39 7.67 -11.33 -16.01
CA LYS A 39 6.75 -12.30 -15.40
C LYS A 39 5.71 -11.55 -14.57
N ARG A 40 4.43 -11.80 -14.87
CA ARG A 40 3.28 -11.24 -14.14
C ARG A 40 2.33 -12.37 -13.76
N ALA A 41 1.82 -12.32 -12.54
CA ALA A 41 0.78 -13.22 -12.07
C ALA A 41 -0.11 -12.48 -11.08
N THR A 42 -1.38 -12.84 -11.01
CA THR A 42 -2.26 -12.40 -9.92
C THR A 42 -2.22 -13.47 -8.85
N ILE A 43 -1.86 -13.08 -7.63
CA ILE A 43 -1.88 -13.96 -6.46
C ILE A 43 -2.98 -13.42 -5.56
N GLU A 44 -4.11 -14.12 -5.52
CA GLU A 44 -5.28 -13.72 -4.74
C GLU A 44 -4.92 -13.50 -3.26
N GLY A 45 -5.33 -12.37 -2.71
CA GLY A 45 -5.12 -12.03 -1.30
C GLY A 45 -3.70 -11.53 -0.98
N LYS A 46 -2.77 -11.49 -1.94
CA LYS A 46 -1.42 -10.93 -1.74
C LYS A 46 -1.48 -9.48 -1.25
N GLY A 47 -2.36 -8.66 -1.82
CA GLY A 47 -2.51 -7.26 -1.46
C GLY A 47 -2.96 -7.10 -0.01
N VAL A 48 -3.94 -7.90 0.42
CA VAL A 48 -4.44 -7.91 1.80
C VAL A 48 -3.34 -8.32 2.78
N LEU A 49 -2.61 -9.40 2.47
CA LEU A 49 -1.50 -9.86 3.32
C LEU A 49 -0.40 -8.81 3.42
N ASN A 50 0.02 -8.24 2.29
CA ASN A 50 1.03 -7.19 2.28
C ASN A 50 0.59 -5.95 3.07
N ASN A 51 -0.69 -5.58 3.01
CA ASN A 51 -1.23 -4.50 3.82
C ASN A 51 -1.07 -4.78 5.32
N ARG A 52 -1.51 -5.97 5.77
CA ARG A 52 -1.43 -6.37 7.19
C ARG A 52 0.01 -6.50 7.69
N ILE A 53 0.89 -7.08 6.87
CA ILE A 53 2.32 -7.20 7.20
C ILE A 53 2.95 -5.80 7.31
N SER A 54 2.66 -4.90 6.37
CA SER A 54 3.20 -3.53 6.40
C SER A 54 2.70 -2.76 7.62
N GLU A 55 1.40 -2.84 7.93
CA GLU A 55 0.81 -2.25 9.13
C GLU A 55 1.49 -2.74 10.40
N PHE A 56 1.66 -4.05 10.55
CA PHE A 56 2.35 -4.62 11.70
C PHE A 56 3.77 -4.07 11.82
N ILE A 57 4.57 -4.13 10.75
CA ILE A 57 5.96 -3.66 10.77
C ILE A 57 6.04 -2.17 11.08
N PHE A 58 5.25 -1.32 10.41
CA PHE A 58 5.31 0.13 10.63
C PHE A 58 4.86 0.52 12.03
N THR A 59 3.88 -0.18 12.60
CA THR A 59 3.47 0.02 14.00
C THR A 59 4.64 -0.28 14.94
N ARG A 60 5.32 -1.42 14.77
CA ARG A 60 6.50 -1.78 15.59
C ARG A 60 7.66 -0.80 15.43
N LEU A 61 7.89 -0.29 14.22
CA LEU A 61 8.92 0.73 13.97
C LEU A 61 8.61 2.04 14.70
N ASN A 62 7.36 2.51 14.62
CA ASN A 62 6.92 3.71 15.33
C ASN A 62 7.04 3.54 16.85
N GLU A 63 6.72 2.36 17.40
CA GLU A 63 6.84 2.05 18.84
C GLU A 63 8.28 2.19 19.36
N ILE A 64 9.29 1.88 18.54
CA ILE A 64 10.71 2.01 18.91
C ILE A 64 11.30 3.38 18.51
N GLY A 65 10.45 4.34 18.10
CA GLY A 65 10.85 5.70 17.78
C GLY A 65 11.42 5.91 16.37
N VAL A 66 11.30 4.94 15.47
CA VAL A 66 11.70 5.10 14.06
C VAL A 66 10.56 5.77 13.30
N PRO A 67 10.74 6.99 12.76
CA PRO A 67 9.67 7.69 12.07
C PRO A 67 9.33 7.01 10.73
N THR A 68 8.03 6.86 10.45
CA THR A 68 7.52 6.26 9.22
C THR A 68 6.40 7.13 8.63
N HIS A 69 6.01 6.85 7.38
CA HIS A 69 4.87 7.53 6.77
C HIS A 69 3.51 6.93 7.17
N PHE A 70 3.49 5.87 7.98
CA PHE A 70 2.27 5.13 8.29
C PHE A 70 1.43 5.89 9.30
N ILE A 71 0.17 6.14 8.95
CA ILE A 71 -0.82 6.81 9.81
C ILE A 71 -1.76 5.77 10.44
N ARG A 72 -2.49 5.02 9.60
CA ARG A 72 -3.43 3.95 10.00
C ARG A 72 -3.85 3.09 8.80
N SER A 73 -4.40 1.91 9.08
CA SER A 73 -5.13 1.09 8.11
C SER A 73 -6.59 1.57 7.94
N LEU A 74 -7.23 1.20 6.81
CA LEU A 74 -8.59 1.56 6.43
C LEU A 74 -9.43 0.32 6.15
#